data_AF-A0A349DZ20-F1
#
_entry.id   AF-A0A349DZ20-F1
#
_cell.length_a   1.000
_cell.length_b   1.000
_cell.length_c   1.000
_cell.angle_alpha   90.00
_cell.angle_beta   90.00
_cell.angle_gamma   90.00
#
_symmetry.space_group_name_H-M   'P 1'
#
loop_
_entity.id
_entity.type
_entity.pdbx_description
1 polymer ?
#
loop_
_entity_poly.entity_id
_entity_poly.type
_entity_poly.pdbx_seq_one_letter_code
_entity_poly.pdbx_strand_id
1 'polypeptide(L)'
;MKNQRSMRWVWGIFFYWMITPLAQAQKPLQKNKVIDAILENTQRFQIGAYQFPKVDTGYLKLNMAFDKFEAINPEVLARLRRQKIFAIDLVYSQFPKNKSFENLNYNRLKNLQKYLPEKIQSKDIVWRYFGQNDCKTYQEAYQLFHGLAVYFYPLKDTLNTPPPKNPELTQKIDSTEIKKKLKLERLKSSITAMPPLTPETIDFTQQHTFYQIVQERYIPEDSTVFKVFERNPWDSMLVVIDWTGSMYHHGAQLLVWMDLFHQQKSRLRNFLFFNDGDGKRLGEKIIGQTGGLHYTSAQNLDEVIATMHKAEKRGTGDDGPENDLEAVIKGIKLFPDCKEIILIADATSQVRDYILLRHLIKMKRPIRIVLCGNPILPDYILMAYYTNGSLHTIKEDITNIRTRLIQGEEIEINDTLIKIKRKRFQFKRKNQKRRRKRRPRRKEKSEK
;
A
#
# COMPACT_ATOMS: atom_id res chain seq x y z
N MET A 1 -76.33 17.02 -57.52
CA MET A 1 -75.01 17.28 -58.13
C MET A 1 -73.96 17.00 -57.06
N LYS A 2 -73.35 15.80 -57.03
CA LYS A 2 -72.00 15.47 -57.56
C LYS A 2 -70.91 16.38 -56.95
N ASN A 3 -69.79 15.93 -56.36
CA ASN A 3 -69.13 14.63 -56.16
C ASN A 3 -67.98 14.92 -55.15
N GLN A 4 -67.82 14.24 -54.02
CA GLN A 4 -67.06 13.01 -53.77
C GLN A 4 -65.52 13.03 -54.04
N ARG A 5 -64.81 12.55 -53.00
CA ARG A 5 -63.47 11.89 -52.93
C ARG A 5 -62.26 12.84 -52.88
N SER A 6 -61.50 12.89 -51.79
CA SER A 6 -60.64 11.84 -51.22
C SER A 6 -59.69 12.55 -50.22
N MET A 7 -58.93 11.97 -49.28
CA MET A 7 -58.88 10.72 -48.54
C MET A 7 -57.63 10.93 -47.64
N ARG A 8 -57.82 10.81 -46.32
CA ARG A 8 -56.84 10.37 -45.30
C ARG A 8 -55.39 10.89 -45.41
N TRP A 9 -54.89 11.60 -44.39
CA TRP A 9 -53.59 11.29 -43.75
C TRP A 9 -53.59 11.81 -42.31
N VAL A 10 -53.87 10.87 -41.38
CA VAL A 10 -53.45 10.92 -39.98
C VAL A 10 -52.13 10.12 -39.92
N TRP A 11 -51.26 10.47 -38.97
CA TRP A 11 -50.04 9.79 -38.52
C TRP A 11 -48.70 10.27 -39.08
N GLY A 12 -47.80 10.58 -38.14
CA GLY A 12 -46.39 10.25 -38.29
C GLY A 12 -45.41 11.40 -38.19
N ILE A 13 -45.28 12.04 -37.03
CA ILE A 13 -43.95 12.53 -36.61
C ILE A 13 -43.16 11.26 -36.25
N PHE A 14 -42.68 10.56 -37.28
CA PHE A 14 -41.66 9.55 -37.14
C PHE A 14 -40.38 10.30 -36.74
N PHE A 15 -40.06 10.21 -35.45
CA PHE A 15 -38.75 10.49 -34.93
C PHE A 15 -37.78 9.53 -35.64
N TYR A 16 -37.21 9.99 -36.75
CA TYR A 16 -36.15 9.29 -37.46
C TYR A 16 -34.89 9.44 -36.60
N TRP A 17 -34.81 8.61 -35.55
CA TRP A 17 -33.54 8.25 -34.92
C TRP A 17 -32.77 7.45 -35.97
N MET A 18 -32.16 8.16 -36.93
CA MET A 18 -31.08 7.59 -37.70
C MET A 18 -29.99 7.26 -36.69
N ILE A 19 -29.93 5.98 -36.34
CA ILE A 19 -28.74 5.31 -35.86
C ILE A 19 -27.70 5.53 -36.96
N THR A 20 -26.99 6.66 -36.88
CA THR A 20 -25.71 6.78 -37.56
C THR A 20 -24.82 5.76 -36.87
N PRO A 21 -24.29 4.75 -37.58
CA PRO A 21 -23.16 4.05 -37.03
C PRO A 21 -22.09 5.13 -36.85
N LEU A 22 -21.65 5.37 -35.61
CA LEU A 22 -20.36 5.99 -35.35
C LEU A 22 -19.28 5.02 -35.87
N ALA A 23 -19.20 4.87 -37.19
CA ALA A 23 -17.96 4.56 -37.86
C ALA A 23 -17.13 5.86 -37.78
N GLN A 24 -16.49 6.06 -36.63
CA GLN A 24 -15.42 7.02 -36.51
C GLN A 24 -14.35 6.58 -37.50
N ALA A 25 -14.36 7.17 -38.69
CA ALA A 25 -13.33 7.00 -39.69
C ALA A 25 -11.99 7.38 -39.02
N GLN A 26 -11.13 6.39 -38.83
CA GLN A 26 -9.83 6.59 -38.22
C GLN A 26 -9.02 7.53 -39.12
N LYS A 27 -8.77 8.77 -38.66
CA LYS A 27 -7.82 9.67 -39.33
C LYS A 27 -6.47 8.92 -39.52
N PRO A 28 -5.80 9.09 -40.66
CA PRO A 28 -4.54 8.40 -40.93
C PRO A 28 -3.50 8.73 -39.86
N LEU A 29 -2.72 7.72 -39.44
CA LEU A 29 -1.66 7.87 -38.43
C LEU A 29 -0.69 8.99 -38.86
N GLN A 30 -0.58 10.04 -38.05
CA GLN A 30 0.47 11.03 -38.20
C GLN A 30 1.78 10.42 -37.68
N LYS A 31 2.67 10.04 -38.62
CA LYS A 31 3.93 9.33 -38.33
C LYS A 31 4.78 10.06 -37.29
N ASN A 32 5.32 9.30 -36.35
CA ASN A 32 6.18 9.73 -35.27
C ASN A 32 7.31 8.70 -35.14
N LYS A 33 8.49 9.10 -35.62
CA LYS A 33 9.67 8.22 -35.75
C LYS A 33 10.06 7.53 -34.44
N VAL A 34 9.83 8.18 -33.29
CA VAL A 34 10.13 7.60 -31.98
C VAL A 34 9.16 6.47 -31.64
N ILE A 35 7.86 6.69 -31.86
CA ILE A 35 6.85 5.68 -31.62
C ILE A 35 6.99 4.53 -32.61
N ASP A 36 7.30 4.83 -33.87
CA ASP A 36 7.56 3.82 -34.90
C ASP A 36 8.71 2.89 -34.48
N ALA A 37 9.84 3.44 -34.00
CA ALA A 37 10.98 2.67 -33.52
C ALA A 37 10.69 1.85 -32.24
N ILE A 38 9.85 2.37 -31.34
CA ILE A 38 9.37 1.61 -30.17
C ILE A 38 8.57 0.39 -30.64
N LEU A 39 7.62 0.61 -31.55
CA LEU A 39 6.71 -0.42 -32.05
C LEU A 39 7.44 -1.54 -32.81
N GLU A 40 8.48 -1.20 -33.57
CA GLU A 40 9.32 -2.18 -34.28
C GLU A 40 9.99 -3.18 -33.33
N ASN A 41 10.36 -2.74 -32.12
CA ASN A 41 11.05 -3.56 -31.13
C ASN A 41 10.11 -4.10 -30.02
N THR A 42 8.80 -3.87 -30.18
CA THR A 42 7.80 -4.26 -29.17
C THR A 42 7.35 -5.70 -29.34
N GLN A 43 7.47 -6.49 -28.28
CA GLN A 43 6.94 -7.85 -28.26
C GLN A 43 5.42 -7.84 -28.10
N ARG A 44 4.71 -8.72 -28.81
CA ARG A 44 3.24 -8.76 -28.83
C ARG A 44 2.73 -10.10 -28.32
N PHE A 45 1.78 -10.05 -27.40
CA PHE A 45 1.20 -11.21 -26.73
C PHE A 45 -0.34 -11.13 -26.77
N GLN A 46 -0.96 -12.30 -26.86
CA GLN A 46 -2.40 -12.48 -26.68
C GLN A 46 -2.62 -13.32 -25.43
N ILE A 47 -3.40 -12.79 -24.49
CA ILE A 47 -3.64 -13.40 -23.18
C ILE A 47 -5.14 -13.38 -22.86
N GLY A 48 -5.56 -14.10 -21.82
CA GLY A 48 -6.92 -14.02 -21.29
C GLY A 48 -7.18 -12.64 -20.68
N ALA A 49 -6.73 -12.44 -19.43
CA ALA A 49 -6.75 -11.16 -18.75
C ALA A 49 -5.33 -10.81 -18.26
N TYR A 50 -4.98 -9.53 -18.32
CA TYR A 50 -3.68 -9.05 -17.85
C TYR A 50 -3.62 -9.10 -16.34
N GLN A 51 -2.59 -9.77 -15.83
CA GLN A 51 -2.32 -9.87 -14.40
C GLN A 51 -1.06 -9.07 -14.09
N PHE A 52 -1.15 -8.23 -13.07
CA PHE A 52 0.01 -7.47 -12.63
C PHE A 52 0.98 -8.39 -11.87
N PRO A 53 2.29 -8.25 -12.07
CA PRO A 53 3.26 -9.04 -11.35
C PRO A 53 3.19 -8.73 -9.85
N LYS A 54 3.18 -9.80 -9.04
CA LYS A 54 3.17 -9.72 -7.57
C LYS A 54 4.55 -9.51 -6.93
N VAL A 55 5.58 -9.38 -7.76
CA VAL A 55 6.98 -9.23 -7.35
C VAL A 55 7.24 -7.81 -6.83
N ASP A 56 8.33 -7.64 -6.07
CA ASP A 56 8.95 -6.37 -5.59
C ASP A 56 9.32 -5.35 -6.69
N THR A 57 8.84 -5.55 -7.92
CA THR A 57 8.95 -4.59 -9.01
C THR A 57 7.97 -3.45 -8.80
N GLY A 58 8.50 -2.24 -8.54
CA GLY A 58 7.71 -1.03 -8.58
C GLY A 58 7.09 -0.86 -9.97
N TYR A 59 5.77 -0.76 -10.03
CA TYR A 59 5.06 -0.49 -11.28
C TYR A 59 3.99 0.58 -11.07
N LEU A 60 3.59 1.24 -12.16
CA LEU A 60 2.56 2.27 -12.17
C LEU A 60 1.50 1.96 -13.22
N LYS A 61 0.23 1.91 -12.82
CA LYS A 61 -0.92 1.77 -13.72
C LYS A 61 -1.30 3.15 -14.26
N LEU A 62 -1.07 3.38 -15.55
CA LEU A 62 -1.61 4.54 -16.27
C LEU A 62 -2.93 4.09 -16.90
N ASN A 63 -4.00 4.12 -16.10
CA ASN A 63 -5.34 3.72 -16.52
C ASN A 63 -5.84 4.63 -17.65
N MET A 64 -6.30 4.02 -18.73
CA MET A 64 -6.96 4.72 -19.84
C MET A 64 -8.33 4.12 -20.07
N ALA A 65 -9.30 4.94 -20.49
CA ALA A 65 -10.56 4.35 -20.95
C ALA A 65 -10.28 3.44 -22.14
N PHE A 66 -11.01 2.33 -22.21
CA PHE A 66 -10.88 1.28 -23.21
C PHE A 66 -10.74 1.81 -24.65
N ASP A 67 -11.50 2.86 -25.00
CA ASP A 67 -11.59 3.48 -26.32
C ASP A 67 -10.86 4.83 -26.44
N LYS A 68 -10.18 5.30 -25.38
CA LYS A 68 -9.48 6.59 -25.35
C LYS A 68 -7.98 6.44 -25.17
N PHE A 69 -7.26 7.47 -25.56
CA PHE A 69 -5.81 7.58 -25.34
C PHE A 69 -5.46 8.65 -24.29
N GLU A 70 -6.42 9.49 -23.93
CA GLU A 70 -6.31 10.56 -22.95
C GLU A 70 -6.76 10.07 -21.57
N ALA A 71 -5.80 9.80 -20.68
CA ALA A 71 -6.01 9.69 -19.25
C ALA A 71 -4.65 9.42 -18.60
N ILE A 72 -3.82 10.46 -18.51
CA ILE A 72 -2.65 10.34 -17.65
C ILE A 72 -2.65 11.51 -16.69
N ASN A 73 -2.85 11.20 -15.41
CA ASN A 73 -2.69 12.19 -14.36
C ASN A 73 -1.23 12.73 -14.44
N PRO A 74 -1.03 14.03 -14.71
CA PRO A 74 0.31 14.61 -14.82
C PRO A 74 1.18 14.41 -13.57
N GLU A 75 0.56 14.27 -12.40
CA GLU A 75 1.24 14.06 -11.11
C GLU A 75 1.80 12.62 -10.99
N VAL A 76 1.04 11.64 -11.48
CA VAL A 76 1.46 10.23 -11.60
C VAL A 76 2.68 10.11 -12.51
N LEU A 77 2.72 10.90 -13.59
CA LEU A 77 3.85 10.95 -14.53
C LEU A 77 5.08 11.71 -13.98
N ALA A 78 4.89 12.71 -13.13
CA ALA A 78 5.98 13.42 -12.49
C ALA A 78 6.86 12.47 -11.66
N ARG A 79 6.27 11.42 -11.06
CA ARG A 79 6.98 10.38 -10.32
C ARG A 79 7.91 9.56 -11.23
N LEU A 80 7.45 9.21 -12.43
CA LEU A 80 8.25 8.45 -13.41
C LEU A 80 9.47 9.23 -13.94
N ARG A 81 9.45 10.57 -13.90
CA ARG A 81 10.61 11.39 -14.32
C ARG A 81 11.86 11.07 -13.51
N ARG A 82 11.72 10.71 -12.24
CA ARG A 82 12.86 10.42 -11.34
C ARG A 82 13.25 8.94 -11.26
N GLN A 83 12.42 8.04 -11.77
CA GLN A 83 12.62 6.58 -11.65
C GLN A 83 13.30 5.96 -12.88
N LYS A 84 14.18 4.97 -12.72
CA LYS A 84 14.73 4.23 -13.88
C LYS A 84 13.69 3.21 -14.35
N ILE A 85 13.09 3.45 -15.52
CA ILE A 85 12.13 2.53 -16.15
C ILE A 85 12.90 1.41 -16.83
N PHE A 86 12.43 0.16 -16.68
CA PHE A 86 13.02 -1.01 -17.33
C PHE A 86 12.02 -1.77 -18.22
N ALA A 87 10.72 -1.60 -18.02
CA ALA A 87 9.72 -2.15 -18.93
C ALA A 87 8.48 -1.28 -19.01
N ILE A 88 7.80 -1.31 -20.16
CA ILE A 88 6.50 -0.70 -20.34
C ILE A 88 5.61 -1.68 -21.09
N ASP A 89 4.49 -2.01 -20.47
CA ASP A 89 3.48 -2.88 -21.05
C ASP A 89 2.29 -2.05 -21.47
N LEU A 90 1.97 -2.07 -22.76
CA LEU A 90 0.72 -1.55 -23.26
C LEU A 90 -0.31 -2.66 -23.24
N VAL A 91 -1.40 -2.43 -22.51
CA VAL A 91 -2.46 -3.41 -22.30
C VAL A 91 -3.77 -2.88 -22.88
N TYR A 92 -4.45 -3.72 -23.66
CA TYR A 92 -5.74 -3.40 -24.26
C TYR A 92 -6.61 -4.66 -24.35
N SER A 93 -7.91 -4.51 -24.58
CA SER A 93 -8.79 -5.65 -24.87
C SER A 93 -8.93 -5.84 -26.37
N GLN A 94 -8.96 -7.08 -26.81
CA GLN A 94 -9.18 -7.47 -28.20
C GLN A 94 -10.70 -7.48 -28.50
N PHE A 95 -11.38 -6.39 -28.14
CA PHE A 95 -12.82 -6.21 -28.30
C PHE A 95 -13.16 -4.86 -28.94
N PRO A 96 -14.06 -4.81 -29.93
CA PRO A 96 -14.70 -5.95 -30.58
C PRO A 96 -13.70 -6.75 -31.40
N LYS A 97 -13.94 -8.06 -31.51
CA LYS A 97 -13.06 -9.00 -32.24
C LYS A 97 -12.89 -8.53 -33.70
N ASN A 98 -11.73 -8.80 -34.28
CA ASN A 98 -11.37 -8.46 -35.66
C ASN A 98 -11.22 -6.97 -35.99
N LYS A 99 -11.21 -6.07 -34.99
CA LYS A 99 -10.77 -4.68 -35.18
C LYS A 99 -9.27 -4.53 -34.92
N SER A 100 -8.65 -3.62 -35.66
CA SER A 100 -7.29 -3.16 -35.39
C SER A 100 -7.30 -2.05 -34.33
N PHE A 101 -6.47 -2.22 -33.31
CA PHE A 101 -6.26 -1.25 -32.23
C PHE A 101 -4.93 -0.52 -32.36
N GLU A 102 -4.21 -0.70 -33.47
CA GLU A 102 -2.91 -0.06 -33.72
C GLU A 102 -3.01 1.46 -33.58
N ASN A 103 -4.00 2.10 -34.20
CA ASN A 103 -4.13 3.56 -34.13
C ASN A 103 -4.43 4.05 -32.70
N LEU A 104 -5.26 3.33 -31.95
CA LEU A 104 -5.57 3.67 -30.57
C LEU A 104 -4.31 3.58 -29.70
N ASN A 105 -3.60 2.46 -29.80
CA ASN A 105 -2.40 2.20 -29.02
C ASN A 105 -1.24 3.14 -29.43
N TYR A 106 -1.14 3.48 -30.71
CA TYR A 106 -0.22 4.50 -31.22
C TYR A 106 -0.43 5.85 -30.55
N ASN A 107 -1.69 6.29 -30.45
CA ASN A 107 -2.02 7.55 -29.79
C ASN A 107 -1.78 7.50 -28.28
N ARG A 108 -1.94 6.34 -27.62
CA ARG A 108 -1.56 6.14 -26.21
C ARG A 108 -0.06 6.34 -26.00
N LEU A 109 0.77 5.80 -26.89
CA LEU A 109 2.23 6.00 -26.84
C LEU A 109 2.62 7.46 -27.13
N LYS A 110 1.99 8.10 -28.13
CA LYS A 110 2.19 9.52 -28.42
C LYS A 110 1.83 10.40 -27.21
N ASN A 111 0.76 10.04 -26.50
CA ASN A 111 0.38 10.73 -25.27
C ASN A 111 1.42 10.52 -24.16
N LEU A 112 1.92 9.30 -23.94
CA LEU A 112 3.01 9.04 -22.99
C LEU A 112 4.27 9.85 -23.32
N GLN A 113 4.66 9.90 -24.60
CA GLN A 113 5.83 10.65 -25.08
C GLN A 113 5.74 12.13 -24.74
N LYS A 114 4.55 12.73 -24.77
CA LYS A 114 4.37 14.14 -24.38
C LYS A 114 4.90 14.42 -22.96
N TYR A 115 4.79 13.44 -22.06
CA TYR A 115 5.16 13.60 -20.65
C TYR A 115 6.52 13.02 -20.27
N LEU A 116 6.99 12.01 -21.02
CA LEU A 116 8.27 11.34 -20.84
C LEU A 116 9.09 11.31 -22.16
N PRO A 117 9.37 12.46 -22.80
CA PRO A 117 9.79 12.52 -24.20
C PRO A 117 11.08 11.77 -24.49
N GLU A 118 12.10 11.91 -23.64
CA GLU A 118 13.39 11.24 -23.83
C GLU A 118 13.43 9.87 -23.15
N LYS A 119 12.75 9.72 -22.01
CA LYS A 119 12.89 8.54 -21.16
C LYS A 119 12.38 7.28 -21.84
N ILE A 120 11.28 7.37 -22.58
CA ILE A 120 10.67 6.22 -23.25
C ILE A 120 11.49 5.72 -24.46
N GLN A 121 12.48 6.50 -24.90
CA GLN A 121 13.38 6.16 -26.02
C GLN A 121 14.59 5.34 -25.56
N SER A 122 14.74 5.12 -24.25
CA SER A 122 15.86 4.34 -23.72
C SER A 122 15.81 2.90 -24.24
N LYS A 123 16.93 2.45 -24.82
CA LYS A 123 17.11 1.06 -25.28
C LYS A 123 17.06 0.03 -24.16
N ASP A 124 17.22 0.46 -22.91
CA ASP A 124 17.09 -0.38 -21.71
C ASP A 124 15.62 -0.75 -21.39
N ILE A 125 14.65 -0.11 -22.05
CA ILE A 125 13.22 -0.36 -21.79
C ILE A 125 12.73 -1.50 -22.67
N VAL A 126 12.25 -2.56 -22.02
CA VAL A 126 11.54 -3.66 -22.68
C VAL A 126 10.10 -3.23 -22.95
N TRP A 127 9.69 -3.24 -24.23
CA TRP A 127 8.33 -2.92 -24.65
C TRP A 127 7.53 -4.18 -24.94
N ARG A 128 6.33 -4.26 -24.35
CA ARG A 128 5.41 -5.40 -24.53
C ARG A 128 3.98 -4.93 -24.76
N TYR A 129 3.28 -5.63 -25.64
CA TYR A 129 1.88 -5.40 -25.97
C TYR A 129 1.06 -6.62 -25.55
N PHE A 130 -0.01 -6.40 -24.80
CA PHE A 130 -0.91 -7.46 -24.36
C PHE A 130 -2.33 -7.18 -24.85
N GLY A 131 -2.79 -7.99 -25.79
CA GLY A 131 -4.19 -8.08 -26.18
C GLY A 131 -4.93 -9.07 -25.29
N GLN A 132 -5.93 -8.60 -24.54
CA GLN A 132 -6.73 -9.42 -23.63
C GLN A 132 -7.98 -9.95 -24.33
N ASN A 133 -8.24 -11.25 -24.18
CA ASN A 133 -9.31 -11.97 -24.86
C ASN A 133 -10.44 -12.46 -23.94
N ASP A 134 -10.31 -12.27 -22.62
CA ASP A 134 -11.33 -12.61 -21.60
C ASP A 134 -12.48 -11.60 -21.59
N CYS A 135 -12.99 -11.27 -22.78
CA CYS A 135 -14.18 -10.45 -22.97
C CYS A 135 -14.91 -10.83 -24.26
N LYS A 136 -16.22 -11.05 -24.16
CA LYS A 136 -17.15 -11.30 -25.27
C LYS A 136 -18.12 -10.14 -25.45
N THR A 137 -18.33 -9.34 -24.41
CA THR A 137 -19.22 -8.17 -24.42
C THR A 137 -18.46 -6.87 -24.18
N TYR A 138 -19.09 -5.73 -24.51
CA TYR A 138 -18.55 -4.40 -24.22
C TYR A 138 -18.35 -4.20 -22.69
N GLN A 139 -19.28 -4.70 -21.87
CA GLN A 139 -19.20 -4.58 -20.42
C GLN A 139 -18.03 -5.37 -19.83
N GLU A 140 -17.82 -6.61 -20.29
CA GLU A 140 -16.66 -7.41 -19.90
C GLU A 140 -15.36 -6.76 -20.39
N ALA A 141 -15.35 -6.25 -21.63
CA ALA A 141 -14.20 -5.56 -22.19
C ALA A 141 -13.85 -4.29 -21.41
N TYR A 142 -14.86 -3.56 -20.89
CA TYR A 142 -14.70 -2.36 -20.07
C TYR A 142 -14.12 -2.65 -18.67
N GLN A 143 -14.33 -3.86 -18.15
CA GLN A 143 -13.82 -4.28 -16.83
C GLN A 143 -12.33 -4.69 -16.85
N LEU A 144 -11.79 -5.01 -18.02
CA LEU A 144 -10.36 -5.33 -18.17
C LEU A 144 -9.49 -4.08 -17.99
N PHE A 145 -8.20 -4.26 -17.70
CA PHE A 145 -7.27 -3.13 -17.63
C PHE A 145 -6.94 -2.62 -19.03
N HIS A 146 -6.99 -1.31 -19.25
CA HIS A 146 -6.49 -0.66 -20.47
C HIS A 146 -5.56 0.48 -20.11
N GLY A 147 -4.49 0.62 -20.88
CA GLY A 147 -3.51 1.68 -20.69
C GLY A 147 -2.10 1.11 -20.64
N LEU A 148 -1.27 1.68 -19.76
CA LEU A 148 0.15 1.35 -19.68
C LEU A 148 0.51 0.90 -18.26
N ALA A 149 1.16 -0.24 -18.12
CA ALA A 149 1.86 -0.61 -16.89
C ALA A 149 3.34 -0.25 -17.05
N VAL A 150 3.79 0.76 -16.30
CA VAL A 150 5.18 1.23 -16.37
C VAL A 150 5.96 0.64 -15.21
N TYR A 151 6.96 -0.19 -15.52
CA TYR A 151 7.82 -0.86 -14.56
C TYR A 151 9.11 -0.09 -14.36
N PHE A 152 9.45 0.16 -13.11
CA PHE A 152 10.63 0.91 -12.75
C PHE A 152 11.36 0.27 -11.59
N TYR A 153 12.68 0.44 -11.56
CA TYR A 153 13.46 0.02 -10.42
C TYR A 153 13.00 0.86 -9.22
N PRO A 154 12.63 0.22 -8.10
CA PRO A 154 12.46 0.95 -6.86
C PRO A 154 13.73 1.76 -6.59
N LEU A 155 13.56 2.96 -6.02
CA LEU A 155 14.72 3.64 -5.43
C LEU A 155 15.31 2.69 -4.39
N LYS A 156 16.63 2.56 -4.35
CA LYS A 156 17.40 1.54 -3.57
C LYS A 156 17.00 1.33 -2.11
N ASP A 157 16.14 2.17 -1.55
CA ASP A 157 15.77 2.18 -0.14
C ASP A 157 14.50 1.37 0.18
N THR A 158 13.74 0.86 -0.81
CA THR A 158 12.54 0.02 -0.55
C THR A 158 12.79 -1.49 -0.57
N LEU A 159 14.06 -1.92 -0.70
CA LEU A 159 14.45 -3.34 -0.70
C LEU A 159 15.37 -3.62 0.49
N ASN A 160 14.86 -3.64 1.72
CA ASN A 160 15.61 -4.20 2.84
C ASN A 160 14.70 -4.98 3.79
N THR A 161 14.80 -6.30 3.74
CA THR A 161 15.01 -7.10 4.96
C THR A 161 15.72 -8.41 4.58
N PRO A 162 16.69 -8.86 5.41
CA PRO A 162 16.33 -9.87 6.42
C PRO A 162 17.12 -9.78 7.75
N PRO A 163 16.63 -10.38 8.86
CA PRO A 163 17.49 -10.75 10.01
C PRO A 163 17.35 -12.24 10.46
N PRO A 164 18.21 -12.82 11.37
CA PRO A 164 19.48 -12.34 11.94
C PRO A 164 20.69 -13.33 11.95
N LYS A 165 21.89 -12.71 11.96
CA LYS A 165 23.25 -12.96 12.56
C LYS A 165 23.81 -14.36 12.93
N ASN A 166 25.11 -14.56 12.65
CA ASN A 166 26.13 -14.70 13.71
C ASN A 166 27.56 -14.21 13.29
N PRO A 167 28.41 -13.76 14.23
CA PRO A 167 29.67 -13.05 13.99
C PRO A 167 30.89 -13.97 14.09
N GLU A 168 31.89 -13.79 13.21
CA GLU A 168 33.31 -13.91 13.57
C GLU A 168 34.24 -13.50 12.43
N LEU A 169 35.42 -13.00 12.83
CA LEU A 169 36.65 -12.76 12.07
C LEU A 169 36.78 -11.47 11.22
N THR A 170 37.31 -10.47 11.92
CA THR A 170 38.13 -9.35 11.45
C THR A 170 39.20 -9.74 10.42
N GLN A 171 39.47 -8.87 9.43
CA GLN A 171 40.78 -8.22 9.25
C GLN A 171 40.76 -7.15 8.13
N LYS A 172 41.46 -6.05 8.38
CA LYS A 172 41.69 -4.89 7.49
C LYS A 172 42.55 -5.31 6.29
N ILE A 173 42.02 -5.16 5.07
CA ILE A 173 42.79 -4.80 3.86
C ILE A 173 41.87 -3.94 2.98
N ASP A 174 42.47 -2.92 2.36
CA ASP A 174 41.93 -1.98 1.38
C ASP A 174 41.11 -2.68 0.28
N SER A 175 39.83 -2.90 0.59
CA SER A 175 38.91 -3.73 -0.19
C SER A 175 37.70 -2.93 -0.67
N THR A 176 37.64 -1.64 -0.38
CA THR A 176 36.46 -0.80 -0.66
C THR A 176 36.28 -0.50 -2.14
N GLU A 177 37.36 -0.29 -2.88
CA GLU A 177 37.29 0.02 -4.31
C GLU A 177 37.21 -1.23 -5.18
N ILE A 178 38.00 -2.26 -4.84
CA ILE A 178 37.94 -3.56 -5.52
C ILE A 178 36.62 -4.27 -5.23
N LYS A 179 36.09 -4.24 -3.99
CA LYS A 179 34.73 -4.77 -3.72
C LYS A 179 33.65 -3.92 -4.36
N LYS A 180 33.78 -2.59 -4.46
CA LYS A 180 32.79 -1.77 -5.22
C LYS A 180 32.79 -2.15 -6.69
N LYS A 181 33.97 -2.31 -7.30
CA LYS A 181 34.12 -2.65 -8.72
C LYS A 181 33.69 -4.09 -9.01
N LEU A 182 34.10 -5.06 -8.19
CA LEU A 182 33.60 -6.45 -8.29
C LEU A 182 32.12 -6.59 -7.96
N LYS A 183 31.58 -5.79 -7.03
CA LYS A 183 30.15 -5.79 -6.70
C LYS A 183 29.34 -5.12 -7.80
N LEU A 184 29.88 -4.08 -8.44
CA LEU A 184 29.24 -3.43 -9.59
C LEU A 184 29.32 -4.31 -10.84
N GLU A 185 30.42 -5.01 -11.08
CA GLU A 185 30.59 -5.98 -12.18
C GLU A 185 29.75 -7.25 -11.93
N ARG A 186 29.69 -7.77 -10.70
CA ARG A 186 28.76 -8.86 -10.33
C ARG A 186 27.30 -8.41 -10.41
N LEU A 187 26.99 -7.17 -10.06
CA LEU A 187 25.64 -6.62 -10.17
C LEU A 187 25.27 -6.41 -11.64
N LYS A 188 26.18 -5.89 -12.48
CA LYS A 188 25.99 -5.80 -13.93
C LYS A 188 25.82 -7.19 -14.55
N SER A 189 26.69 -8.15 -14.24
CA SER A 189 26.57 -9.51 -14.76
C SER A 189 25.30 -10.21 -14.27
N SER A 190 24.86 -9.94 -13.04
CA SER A 190 23.59 -10.44 -12.52
C SER A 190 22.37 -9.72 -13.12
N ILE A 191 22.49 -8.45 -13.52
CA ILE A 191 21.46 -7.68 -14.26
C ILE A 191 21.36 -8.18 -15.71
N THR A 192 22.48 -8.50 -16.35
CA THR A 192 22.52 -9.08 -17.71
C THR A 192 22.09 -10.55 -17.71
N ALA A 193 22.15 -11.23 -16.56
CA ALA A 193 21.74 -12.63 -16.38
C ALA A 193 20.38 -12.82 -15.70
N MET A 194 19.65 -11.74 -15.35
CA MET A 194 18.25 -11.90 -14.95
C MET A 194 17.45 -12.31 -16.20
N PRO A 195 16.75 -13.45 -16.17
CA PRO A 195 15.98 -13.87 -17.32
C PRO A 195 14.95 -12.79 -17.64
N PRO A 196 14.62 -12.56 -18.93
CA PRO A 196 13.49 -11.72 -19.30
C PRO A 196 12.26 -12.19 -18.51
N LEU A 197 11.46 -11.24 -17.99
CA LEU A 197 10.21 -11.55 -17.29
C LEU A 197 9.27 -12.27 -18.26
N THR A 198 9.33 -13.61 -18.26
CA THR A 198 8.39 -14.49 -18.93
C THR A 198 7.30 -14.90 -17.93
N PRO A 199 6.09 -15.26 -18.40
CA PRO A 199 5.01 -15.73 -17.53
C PRO A 199 5.43 -16.83 -16.53
N GLU A 200 6.46 -17.62 -16.85
CA GLU A 200 6.96 -18.72 -16.02
C GLU A 200 7.92 -18.29 -14.90
N THR A 201 8.49 -17.08 -14.94
CA THR A 201 9.51 -16.60 -13.97
C THR A 201 8.95 -15.68 -12.87
N ILE A 202 7.64 -15.46 -12.87
CA ILE A 202 6.95 -14.63 -11.89
C ILE A 202 6.64 -15.50 -10.66
N ASP A 203 7.21 -15.16 -9.50
CA ASP A 203 6.83 -15.77 -8.23
C ASP A 203 5.49 -15.19 -7.75
N PHE A 204 4.42 -15.98 -7.87
CA PHE A 204 3.04 -15.59 -7.61
C PHE A 204 2.64 -15.64 -6.12
N THR A 205 3.59 -15.86 -5.21
CA THR A 205 3.34 -16.14 -3.79
C THR A 205 3.71 -15.00 -2.82
N GLN A 206 4.26 -13.88 -3.32
CA GLN A 206 4.74 -12.77 -2.47
C GLN A 206 3.64 -11.79 -2.02
N GLN A 207 3.88 -11.15 -0.86
CA GLN A 207 3.01 -10.15 -0.24
C GLN A 207 2.97 -8.84 -1.05
N HIS A 208 1.80 -8.20 -1.13
CA HIS A 208 1.63 -6.95 -1.86
C HIS A 208 2.43 -5.81 -1.21
N THR A 209 3.16 -5.04 -2.01
CA THR A 209 3.83 -3.81 -1.56
C THR A 209 2.81 -2.74 -1.18
N PHE A 210 3.23 -1.77 -0.35
CA PHE A 210 2.45 -0.60 0.05
C PHE A 210 1.69 0.06 -1.12
N TYR A 211 2.34 0.23 -2.28
CA TYR A 211 1.74 0.85 -3.45
C TYR A 211 0.69 -0.03 -4.14
N GLN A 212 0.90 -1.34 -4.16
CA GLN A 212 -0.04 -2.30 -4.74
C GLN A 212 -1.33 -2.33 -3.91
N ILE A 213 -1.23 -2.27 -2.58
CA ILE A 213 -2.39 -2.23 -1.68
C ILE A 213 -3.29 -1.01 -1.98
N VAL A 214 -2.69 0.18 -2.08
CA VAL A 214 -3.44 1.43 -2.33
C VAL A 214 -4.02 1.45 -3.74
N GLN A 215 -3.26 1.07 -4.76
CA GLN A 215 -3.70 1.12 -6.15
C GLN A 215 -4.76 0.08 -6.51
N GLU A 216 -4.69 -1.11 -5.91
CA GLU A 216 -5.63 -2.20 -6.17
C GLU A 216 -6.83 -2.16 -5.24
N ARG A 217 -6.85 -1.22 -4.29
CA ARG A 217 -7.78 -1.23 -3.14
C ARG A 217 -7.83 -2.61 -2.48
N TYR A 218 -6.68 -3.27 -2.47
CA TYR A 218 -6.57 -4.64 -1.99
C TYR A 218 -6.65 -4.64 -0.47
N ILE A 219 -7.63 -5.36 0.06
CA ILE A 219 -7.78 -5.52 1.50
C ILE A 219 -7.22 -6.91 1.88
N PRO A 220 -6.07 -6.97 2.56
CA PRO A 220 -5.43 -8.22 2.98
C PRO A 220 -6.26 -8.95 4.05
N GLU A 221 -5.97 -10.23 4.27
CA GLU A 221 -6.63 -11.03 5.32
C GLU A 221 -6.47 -10.39 6.70
N ASP A 222 -5.23 -10.03 7.07
CA ASP A 222 -4.96 -9.13 8.18
C ASP A 222 -5.24 -7.67 7.78
N SER A 223 -6.50 -7.30 7.93
CA SER A 223 -7.07 -5.97 7.65
C SER A 223 -7.44 -5.23 8.94
N THR A 224 -6.61 -5.37 9.98
CA THR A 224 -6.87 -4.79 11.31
C THR A 224 -7.28 -3.32 11.25
N VAL A 225 -6.48 -2.47 10.61
CA VAL A 225 -6.72 -1.02 10.56
C VAL A 225 -8.01 -0.72 9.81
N PHE A 226 -8.21 -1.35 8.65
CA PHE A 226 -9.42 -1.16 7.85
C PHE A 226 -10.70 -1.52 8.64
N LYS A 227 -10.74 -2.72 9.22
CA LYS A 227 -11.90 -3.25 9.96
C LYS A 227 -12.22 -2.42 11.21
N VAL A 228 -11.18 -1.90 11.89
CA VAL A 228 -11.36 -1.06 13.07
C VAL A 228 -12.00 0.28 12.68
N PHE A 229 -11.48 0.93 11.64
CA PHE A 229 -12.03 2.20 11.16
C PHE A 229 -13.42 2.06 10.51
N GLU A 230 -13.71 0.93 9.89
CA GLU A 230 -15.03 0.63 9.32
C GLU A 230 -16.11 0.54 10.41
N ARG A 231 -15.86 -0.22 11.48
CA ARG A 231 -16.84 -0.44 12.54
C ARG A 231 -16.92 0.68 13.58
N ASN A 232 -15.91 1.57 13.62
CA ASN A 232 -15.87 2.67 14.58
C ASN A 232 -16.11 4.03 13.89
N PRO A 233 -17.29 4.65 14.09
CA PRO A 233 -17.61 5.90 13.46
C PRO A 233 -17.01 7.11 14.23
N TRP A 234 -15.68 7.18 14.36
CA TRP A 234 -14.99 8.34 14.92
C TRP A 234 -15.01 9.55 13.96
N ASP A 235 -14.96 10.77 14.49
CA ASP A 235 -15.01 12.00 13.70
C ASP A 235 -14.01 13.03 14.21
N SER A 236 -13.61 13.95 13.33
CA SER A 236 -12.60 14.98 13.59
C SER A 236 -11.31 14.38 14.17
N MET A 237 -10.81 13.34 13.52
CA MET A 237 -9.72 12.48 14.00
C MET A 237 -8.34 13.09 13.75
N LEU A 238 -7.47 12.93 14.74
CA LEU A 238 -6.02 12.91 14.59
C LEU A 238 -5.58 11.44 14.62
N VAL A 239 -4.93 10.97 13.55
CA VAL A 239 -4.38 9.62 13.51
C VAL A 239 -2.86 9.69 13.57
N VAL A 240 -2.31 9.13 14.65
CA VAL A 240 -0.89 8.95 14.91
C VAL A 240 -0.52 7.51 14.55
N ILE A 241 0.49 7.32 13.71
CA ILE A 241 0.79 6.03 13.09
C ILE A 241 2.27 5.73 13.24
N ASP A 242 2.56 4.56 13.80
CA ASP A 242 3.86 3.91 13.70
C ASP A 242 4.17 3.65 12.22
N TRP A 243 5.20 4.33 11.71
CA TRP A 243 5.63 4.28 10.32
C TRP A 243 7.02 3.68 10.18
N THR A 244 7.22 2.57 10.89
CA THR A 244 8.35 1.65 10.73
C THR A 244 8.06 0.55 9.71
N GLY A 245 9.10 -0.17 9.28
CA GLY A 245 9.02 -1.17 8.22
C GLY A 245 7.96 -2.26 8.45
N SER A 246 7.72 -2.65 9.71
CA SER A 246 6.70 -3.66 10.05
C SER A 246 5.26 -3.13 9.87
N MET A 247 5.06 -1.81 9.91
CA MET A 247 3.75 -1.18 9.94
C MET A 247 3.28 -0.64 8.58
N TYR A 248 4.11 -0.70 7.53
CA TYR A 248 3.75 -0.18 6.20
C TYR A 248 2.49 -0.81 5.62
N HIS A 249 2.34 -2.13 5.80
CA HIS A 249 1.14 -2.86 5.38
C HIS A 249 -0.13 -2.36 6.09
N HIS A 250 -0.02 -2.06 7.39
CA HIS A 250 -1.14 -1.60 8.20
C HIS A 250 -1.53 -0.16 7.89
N GLY A 251 -0.57 0.75 7.71
CA GLY A 251 -0.92 2.12 7.30
C GLY A 251 -1.40 2.21 5.84
N ALA A 252 -1.01 1.29 4.95
CA ALA A 252 -1.59 1.19 3.61
C ALA A 252 -3.11 0.96 3.64
N GLN A 253 -3.59 0.14 4.58
CA GLN A 253 -5.02 -0.13 4.76
C GLN A 253 -5.81 1.14 5.09
N LEU A 254 -5.21 2.07 5.84
CA LEU A 254 -5.84 3.33 6.18
C LEU A 254 -5.97 4.25 4.97
N LEU A 255 -5.02 4.23 4.05
CA LEU A 255 -5.14 4.97 2.79
C LEU A 255 -6.26 4.42 1.91
N VAL A 256 -6.42 3.09 1.86
CA VAL A 256 -7.57 2.47 1.17
C VAL A 256 -8.87 2.90 1.83
N TRP A 257 -8.96 2.88 3.16
CA TRP A 257 -10.13 3.37 3.88
C TRP A 257 -10.39 4.87 3.61
N MET A 258 -9.32 5.68 3.54
CA MET A 258 -9.42 7.10 3.25
C MET A 258 -9.94 7.36 1.83
N ASP A 259 -9.38 6.69 0.82
CA ASP A 259 -9.84 6.80 -0.58
C ASP A 259 -11.33 6.43 -0.73
N LEU A 260 -11.76 5.37 -0.04
CA LEU A 260 -13.14 4.88 -0.12
C LEU A 260 -14.15 5.74 0.64
N PHE A 261 -13.81 6.23 1.84
CA PHE A 261 -14.79 6.78 2.78
C PHE A 261 -14.53 8.23 3.19
N HIS A 262 -13.31 8.74 3.08
CA HIS A 262 -12.96 10.05 3.62
C HIS A 262 -13.66 11.20 2.89
N GLN A 263 -13.72 11.14 1.55
CA GLN A 263 -14.34 12.18 0.73
C GLN A 263 -15.82 12.42 1.05
N GLN A 264 -16.49 11.45 1.67
CA GLN A 264 -17.92 11.56 1.97
C GLN A 264 -18.20 12.37 3.25
N LYS A 265 -17.26 12.44 4.20
CA LYS A 265 -17.54 12.96 5.56
C LYS A 265 -16.44 13.81 6.20
N SER A 266 -15.26 13.96 5.58
CA SER A 266 -14.14 14.78 6.11
C SER A 266 -13.74 14.44 7.57
N ARG A 267 -13.92 13.18 7.97
CA ARG A 267 -13.80 12.72 9.37
C ARG A 267 -12.37 12.71 9.91
N LEU A 268 -11.42 12.59 8.99
CA LEU A 268 -10.00 12.55 9.28
C LEU A 268 -9.41 13.93 9.03
N ARG A 269 -8.79 14.54 10.04
CA ARG A 269 -8.28 15.92 9.92
C ARG A 269 -6.80 15.91 9.61
N ASN A 270 -6.04 15.19 10.43
CA ASN A 270 -4.58 15.22 10.38
C ASN A 270 -3.97 13.85 10.63
N PHE A 271 -2.80 13.66 10.05
CA PHE A 271 -1.92 12.52 10.29
C PHE A 271 -0.66 12.97 11.01
N LEU A 272 -0.12 12.09 11.83
CA LEU A 272 1.26 12.15 12.31
C LEU A 272 1.88 10.76 12.21
N PHE A 273 2.90 10.62 11.39
CA PHE A 273 3.73 9.43 11.22
C PHE A 273 4.98 9.55 12.08
N PHE A 274 5.35 8.50 12.80
CA PHE A 274 6.62 8.44 13.52
C PHE A 274 7.45 7.24 13.07
N ASN A 275 8.77 7.41 12.95
CA ASN A 275 9.71 6.38 12.49
C ASN A 275 10.88 6.17 13.48
N ASP A 276 10.67 6.56 14.74
CA ASP A 276 11.64 6.48 15.84
C ASP A 276 12.99 7.16 15.57
N GLY A 277 12.88 8.38 15.07
CA GLY A 277 13.96 9.36 15.14
C GLY A 277 14.74 9.58 13.85
N ASP A 278 14.15 9.40 12.66
CA ASP A 278 14.81 9.71 11.38
C ASP A 278 16.20 9.03 11.24
N GLY A 279 16.27 7.73 11.57
CA GLY A 279 17.49 6.93 11.39
C GLY A 279 18.60 7.21 12.41
N LYS A 280 18.27 7.93 13.50
CA LYS A 280 19.15 8.13 14.66
C LYS A 280 19.61 6.79 15.24
N ARG A 281 20.85 6.76 15.71
CA ARG A 281 21.38 5.63 16.49
C ARG A 281 20.75 5.62 17.88
N LEU A 282 20.73 4.45 18.53
CA LEU A 282 20.14 4.28 19.86
C LEU A 282 20.59 5.34 20.89
N GLY A 283 21.86 5.73 20.90
CA GLY A 283 22.38 6.74 21.83
C GLY A 283 21.88 8.17 21.57
N GLU A 284 21.33 8.45 20.39
CA GLU A 284 20.82 9.76 19.98
C GLU A 284 19.30 9.89 20.20
N LYS A 285 18.62 8.78 20.53
CA LYS A 285 17.18 8.70 20.78
C LYS A 285 16.85 9.14 22.22
N ILE A 286 17.04 10.43 22.47
CA ILE A 286 16.75 11.06 23.77
C ILE A 286 15.23 11.12 23.96
N ILE A 287 14.73 10.46 25.01
CA ILE A 287 13.29 10.41 25.33
C ILE A 287 12.64 11.81 25.33
N GLY A 288 11.61 11.98 24.52
CA GLY A 288 10.87 13.24 24.34
C GLY A 288 11.52 14.21 23.36
N GLN A 289 12.66 13.84 22.76
CA GLN A 289 13.39 14.54 21.72
C GLN A 289 13.93 13.58 20.65
N THR A 290 13.36 12.37 20.57
CA THR A 290 13.77 11.35 19.60
C THR A 290 13.52 11.88 18.19
N GLY A 291 12.40 12.57 17.97
CA GLY A 291 12.05 13.15 16.67
C GLY A 291 11.50 12.08 15.71
N GLY A 292 11.76 12.23 14.42
CA GLY A 292 11.18 11.33 13.42
C GLY A 292 9.68 11.51 13.23
N LEU A 293 9.15 12.70 13.56
CA LEU A 293 7.73 13.01 13.55
C LEU A 293 7.37 13.80 12.28
N HIS A 294 6.54 13.20 11.43
CA HIS A 294 6.12 13.77 10.14
C HIS A 294 4.61 13.90 10.12
N TYR A 295 4.07 15.08 9.88
CA TYR A 295 2.63 15.32 9.96
C TYR A 295 2.12 16.06 8.72
N THR A 296 0.84 15.87 8.43
CA THR A 296 0.17 16.46 7.27
C THR A 296 -1.33 16.50 7.47
N SER A 297 -2.00 17.35 6.70
CA SER A 297 -3.45 17.32 6.60
C SER A 297 -3.91 16.05 5.89
N ALA A 298 -5.07 15.53 6.29
CA ALA A 298 -5.70 14.37 5.66
C ALA A 298 -6.58 14.74 4.46
N GLN A 299 -6.69 16.02 4.12
CA GLN A 299 -7.58 16.49 3.03
C GLN A 299 -7.04 16.14 1.63
N ASN A 300 -5.75 15.86 1.51
CA ASN A 300 -5.10 15.54 0.24
C ASN A 300 -4.33 14.22 0.35
N LEU A 301 -4.78 13.20 -0.36
CA LEU A 301 -4.16 11.87 -0.35
C LEU A 301 -2.69 11.91 -0.83
N ASP A 302 -2.35 12.77 -1.79
CA ASP A 302 -0.98 12.86 -2.29
C ASP A 302 -0.03 13.49 -1.27
N GLU A 303 -0.51 14.46 -0.48
CA GLU A 303 0.27 15.03 0.63
C GLU A 303 0.51 14.00 1.73
N VAL A 304 -0.50 13.16 2.01
CA VAL A 304 -0.38 12.04 2.95
C VAL A 304 0.70 11.06 2.46
N ILE A 305 0.61 10.60 1.21
CA ILE A 305 1.58 9.69 0.60
C ILE A 305 2.99 10.32 0.59
N ALA A 306 3.12 11.59 0.22
CA ALA A 306 4.40 12.29 0.20
C ALA A 306 5.03 12.37 1.59
N THR A 307 4.22 12.58 2.63
CA THR A 307 4.67 12.63 4.03
C THR A 307 5.12 11.25 4.52
N MET A 308 4.41 10.19 4.14
CA MET A 308 4.79 8.81 4.42
C MET A 308 6.15 8.45 3.79
N HIS A 309 6.37 8.81 2.53
CA HIS A 309 7.68 8.61 1.89
C HIS A 309 8.80 9.43 2.50
N LYS A 310 8.48 10.64 2.95
CA LYS A 310 9.44 11.48 3.66
C LYS A 310 9.87 10.82 4.97
N ALA A 311 8.92 10.25 5.72
CA ALA A 311 9.20 9.52 6.95
C ALA A 311 10.03 8.26 6.67
N GLU A 312 9.57 7.40 5.76
CA GLU A 312 10.27 6.17 5.34
C GLU A 312 11.73 6.44 4.92
N LYS A 313 11.96 7.43 4.04
CA LYS A 313 13.31 7.75 3.55
C LYS A 313 14.27 8.22 4.63
N ARG A 314 13.75 8.76 5.73
CA ARG A 314 14.57 9.24 6.82
C ARG A 314 14.86 8.16 7.85
N GLY A 315 14.04 7.12 7.93
CA GLY A 315 14.27 6.00 8.83
C GLY A 315 13.14 4.99 8.78
N THR A 316 13.49 3.74 9.05
CA THR A 316 12.56 2.59 8.97
C THR A 316 12.28 1.94 10.33
N GLY A 317 12.82 2.46 11.44
CA GLY A 317 12.75 1.83 12.76
C GLY A 317 13.75 0.68 12.91
N ASP A 318 14.98 1.00 13.31
CA ASP A 318 16.11 0.05 13.29
C ASP A 318 16.22 -0.85 14.55
N ASP A 319 15.58 -0.46 15.67
CA ASP A 319 15.53 -1.25 16.91
C ASP A 319 14.10 -1.32 17.45
N GLY A 320 13.78 -2.40 18.18
CA GLY A 320 12.39 -2.75 18.47
C GLY A 320 11.56 -1.82 19.38
N PRO A 321 12.13 -0.99 20.28
CA PRO A 321 11.34 0.01 21.02
C PRO A 321 11.10 1.29 20.23
N GLU A 322 9.88 1.83 20.24
CA GLU A 322 9.47 2.98 19.41
C GLU A 322 9.08 4.22 20.26
N ASN A 323 8.98 5.40 19.64
CA ASN A 323 8.69 6.67 20.33
C ASN A 323 7.21 7.12 20.27
N ASP A 324 6.30 6.20 20.60
CA ASP A 324 4.85 6.39 20.50
C ASP A 324 4.33 7.60 21.30
N LEU A 325 4.77 7.77 22.56
CA LEU A 325 4.16 8.77 23.43
C LEU A 325 4.57 10.18 23.04
N GLU A 326 5.82 10.38 22.63
CA GLU A 326 6.31 11.64 22.06
C GLU A 326 5.47 12.01 20.83
N ALA A 327 5.21 11.05 19.94
CA ALA A 327 4.41 11.24 18.74
C ALA A 327 2.97 11.66 19.08
N VAL A 328 2.30 10.93 20.00
CA VAL A 328 0.93 11.26 20.43
C VAL A 328 0.86 12.62 21.11
N ILE A 329 1.77 12.91 22.05
CA ILE A 329 1.86 14.18 22.76
C ILE A 329 2.07 15.34 21.77
N LYS A 330 2.95 15.16 20.78
CA LYS A 330 3.21 16.16 19.75
C LYS A 330 1.99 16.39 18.88
N GLY A 331 1.32 15.31 18.45
CA GLY A 331 0.10 15.40 17.65
C GLY A 331 -1.02 16.18 18.35
N ILE A 332 -1.28 15.89 19.63
CA ILE A 332 -2.31 16.59 20.42
C ILE A 332 -1.98 18.09 20.53
N LYS A 333 -0.70 18.44 20.70
CA LYS A 333 -0.26 19.85 20.78
C LYS A 333 -0.38 20.59 19.45
N LEU A 334 -0.09 19.90 18.33
CA LEU A 334 -0.17 20.48 16.99
C LEU A 334 -1.63 20.65 16.53
N PHE A 335 -2.50 19.71 16.91
CA PHE A 335 -3.87 19.64 16.43
C PHE A 335 -4.87 19.55 17.60
N PRO A 336 -4.99 20.62 18.42
CA PRO A 336 -5.84 20.61 19.61
C PRO A 336 -7.34 20.46 19.30
N ASP A 337 -7.76 20.86 18.09
CA ASP A 337 -9.16 20.84 17.64
C ASP A 337 -9.65 19.45 17.22
N CYS A 338 -8.75 18.48 17.03
CA CYS A 338 -9.13 17.11 16.77
C CYS A 338 -9.85 16.53 18.00
N LYS A 339 -11.02 15.93 17.81
CA LYS A 339 -11.84 15.34 18.90
C LYS A 339 -11.29 13.97 19.30
N GLU A 340 -11.02 13.14 18.31
CA GLU A 340 -10.60 11.76 18.50
C GLU A 340 -9.11 11.61 18.20
N ILE A 341 -8.37 10.99 19.12
CA ILE A 341 -6.93 10.73 18.97
C ILE A 341 -6.74 9.24 18.85
N ILE A 342 -6.31 8.80 17.67
CA ILE A 342 -6.10 7.41 17.34
C ILE A 342 -4.60 7.17 17.26
N LEU A 343 -4.09 6.18 17.98
CA LEU A 343 -2.73 5.65 17.80
C LEU A 343 -2.84 4.31 17.08
N ILE A 344 -2.12 4.13 15.98
CA ILE A 344 -1.95 2.85 15.29
C ILE A 344 -0.50 2.41 15.50
N ALA A 345 -0.31 1.25 16.15
CA ALA A 345 1.02 0.79 16.55
C ALA A 345 1.19 -0.72 16.39
N ASP A 346 2.44 -1.16 16.29
CA ASP A 346 2.81 -2.58 16.36
C ASP A 346 2.62 -3.09 17.80
N ALA A 347 1.74 -4.07 17.96
CA ALA A 347 1.41 -4.67 19.24
C ALA A 347 2.61 -5.35 19.92
N THR A 348 3.63 -5.70 19.14
CA THR A 348 4.81 -6.45 19.56
C THR A 348 6.03 -5.58 19.87
N SER A 349 5.98 -4.29 19.53
CA SER A 349 7.04 -3.30 19.79
C SER A 349 6.85 -2.61 21.14
N GLN A 350 7.94 -2.44 21.88
CA GLN A 350 7.92 -1.79 23.20
C GLN A 350 7.80 -0.27 23.04
N VAL A 351 7.16 0.40 24.00
CA VAL A 351 7.08 1.85 24.01
C VAL A 351 8.33 2.42 24.70
N ARG A 352 9.32 2.89 23.93
CA ARG A 352 10.62 3.40 24.43
C ARG A 352 10.43 4.51 25.46
N ASP A 353 9.52 5.42 25.14
CA ASP A 353 9.31 6.66 25.86
C ASP A 353 8.17 6.57 26.88
N TYR A 354 7.86 5.37 27.38
CA TYR A 354 6.77 5.10 28.32
C TYR A 354 6.73 6.06 29.53
N ILE A 355 7.89 6.56 29.98
CA ILE A 355 8.00 7.54 31.07
C ILE A 355 7.28 8.88 30.76
N LEU A 356 6.94 9.15 29.50
CA LEU A 356 6.13 10.29 29.06
C LEU A 356 4.63 10.09 29.30
N LEU A 357 4.17 8.90 29.70
CA LEU A 357 2.75 8.61 29.94
C LEU A 357 2.15 9.59 30.97
N ARG A 358 2.92 9.99 31.98
CA ARG A 358 2.52 11.02 32.95
C ARG A 358 2.16 12.36 32.32
N HIS A 359 2.81 12.73 31.21
CA HIS A 359 2.49 13.95 30.46
C HIS A 359 1.23 13.76 29.63
N LEU A 360 1.08 12.60 28.99
CA LEU A 360 -0.12 12.26 28.22
C LEU A 360 -1.38 12.23 29.12
N ILE A 361 -1.30 11.67 30.32
CA ILE A 361 -2.41 11.66 31.30
C ILE A 361 -2.85 13.08 31.66
N LYS A 362 -1.91 14.02 31.82
CA LYS A 362 -2.22 15.42 32.15
C LYS A 362 -3.00 16.15 31.05
N MET A 363 -2.93 15.68 29.80
CA MET A 363 -3.71 16.24 28.70
C MET A 363 -5.20 15.92 28.80
N LYS A 364 -5.60 14.92 29.61
CA LYS A 364 -7.00 14.51 29.82
C LYS A 364 -7.74 14.19 28.52
N ARG A 365 -7.03 13.58 27.57
CA ARG A 365 -7.58 13.15 26.28
C ARG A 365 -7.58 11.62 26.20
N PRO A 366 -8.74 10.98 25.97
CA PRO A 366 -8.81 9.55 25.67
C PRO A 366 -8.03 9.21 24.39
N ILE A 367 -7.24 8.13 24.45
CA ILE A 367 -6.48 7.63 23.29
C ILE A 367 -7.09 6.31 22.82
N ARG A 368 -7.40 6.23 21.53
CA ARG A 368 -7.90 5.01 20.89
C ARG A 368 -6.74 4.28 20.25
N ILE A 369 -6.37 3.14 20.80
CA ILE A 369 -5.16 2.42 20.37
C ILE A 369 -5.58 1.26 19.46
N VAL A 370 -5.22 1.35 18.19
CA VAL A 370 -5.36 0.28 17.20
C VAL A 370 -4.07 -0.52 17.16
N LEU A 371 -4.14 -1.78 17.59
CA LEU A 371 -2.97 -2.64 17.72
C LEU A 371 -2.92 -3.66 16.60
N CYS A 372 -1.80 -3.64 15.87
CA CYS A 372 -1.53 -4.53 14.76
C CYS A 372 -0.58 -5.64 15.20
N GLY A 373 -0.86 -6.89 14.83
CA GLY A 373 -0.03 -8.03 15.22
C GLY A 373 -0.33 -8.59 16.63
N ASN A 374 0.44 -9.62 17.00
CA ASN A 374 0.33 -10.34 18.26
C ASN A 374 1.69 -10.94 18.66
N PRO A 375 2.01 -11.06 19.95
CA PRO A 375 1.16 -10.78 21.11
C PRO A 375 1.15 -9.29 21.50
N ILE A 376 0.05 -8.83 22.10
CA ILE A 376 -0.08 -7.46 22.64
C ILE A 376 0.79 -7.26 23.88
N LEU A 377 1.60 -6.21 23.87
CA LEU A 377 2.41 -5.80 25.03
C LEU A 377 1.61 -5.01 26.08
N PRO A 378 1.95 -5.14 27.38
CA PRO A 378 1.24 -4.47 28.47
C PRO A 378 1.19 -2.95 28.39
N ASP A 379 2.19 -2.31 27.78
CA ASP A 379 2.34 -0.85 27.77
C ASP A 379 1.13 -0.16 27.12
N TYR A 380 0.61 -0.72 26.02
CA TYR A 380 -0.58 -0.22 25.34
C TYR A 380 -1.86 -0.38 26.17
N ILE A 381 -1.99 -1.49 26.90
CA ILE A 381 -3.13 -1.73 27.80
C ILE A 381 -3.13 -0.70 28.93
N LEU A 382 -1.96 -0.46 29.52
CA LEU A 382 -1.79 0.55 30.56
C LEU A 382 -2.04 1.96 30.02
N MET A 383 -1.57 2.27 28.81
CA MET A 383 -1.85 3.54 28.16
C MET A 383 -3.36 3.77 27.97
N ALA A 384 -4.11 2.79 27.44
CA ALA A 384 -5.56 2.89 27.34
C ALA A 384 -6.23 3.05 28.71
N TYR A 385 -5.80 2.29 29.72
CA TYR A 385 -6.30 2.41 31.09
C TYR A 385 -6.11 3.83 31.66
N TYR A 386 -4.89 4.35 31.61
CA TYR A 386 -4.55 5.61 32.26
C TYR A 386 -5.09 6.84 31.52
N THR A 387 -5.25 6.76 30.21
CA THR A 387 -5.85 7.84 29.39
C THR A 387 -7.37 7.80 29.36
N ASN A 388 -8.00 6.80 29.99
CA ASN A 388 -9.44 6.51 29.85
C ASN A 388 -9.84 6.27 28.37
N GLY A 389 -8.90 5.69 27.62
CA GLY A 389 -9.03 5.35 26.21
C GLY A 389 -9.60 3.95 25.97
N SER A 390 -9.33 3.44 24.78
CA SER A 390 -9.81 2.13 24.31
C SER A 390 -8.73 1.41 23.51
N LEU A 391 -8.85 0.09 23.42
CA LEU A 391 -7.95 -0.76 22.65
C LEU A 391 -8.75 -1.48 21.56
N HIS A 392 -8.22 -1.52 20.36
CA HIS A 392 -8.91 -2.03 19.17
C HIS A 392 -8.00 -3.06 18.48
N THR A 393 -8.50 -4.29 18.31
CA THR A 393 -7.80 -5.37 17.60
C THR A 393 -8.52 -5.71 16.30
N ILE A 394 -8.08 -6.70 15.52
CA ILE A 394 -8.83 -7.10 14.33
C ILE A 394 -10.25 -7.60 14.66
N LYS A 395 -10.46 -8.20 15.83
CA LYS A 395 -11.71 -8.89 16.20
C LYS A 395 -12.62 -8.09 17.12
N GLU A 396 -12.07 -7.26 17.99
CA GLU A 396 -12.84 -6.64 19.07
C GLU A 396 -12.37 -5.23 19.42
N ASP A 397 -13.29 -4.48 20.03
CA ASP A 397 -13.07 -3.15 20.57
C ASP A 397 -13.25 -3.20 22.09
N ILE A 398 -12.15 -3.09 22.83
CA ILE A 398 -12.16 -3.10 24.29
C ILE A 398 -12.25 -1.65 24.78
N THR A 399 -13.45 -1.29 25.25
CA THR A 399 -13.77 0.01 25.81
C THR A 399 -13.92 -0.06 27.33
N ASN A 400 -13.98 1.10 27.99
CA ASN A 400 -14.20 1.21 29.44
C ASN A 400 -13.21 0.40 30.30
N ILE A 401 -11.99 0.17 29.79
CA ILE A 401 -10.95 -0.66 30.43
C ILE A 401 -10.72 -0.22 31.87
N ARG A 402 -10.64 1.09 32.11
CA ARG A 402 -10.43 1.66 33.44
C ARG A 402 -11.55 1.31 34.41
N THR A 403 -12.80 1.56 34.04
CA THR A 403 -13.97 1.33 34.87
C THR A 403 -14.09 -0.14 35.24
N ARG A 404 -14.01 -1.03 34.24
CA ARG A 404 -14.12 -2.49 34.40
C ARG A 404 -13.05 -3.04 35.34
N LEU A 405 -11.78 -2.66 35.15
CA LEU A 405 -10.68 -3.13 36.00
C LEU A 405 -10.76 -2.58 37.44
N ILE A 406 -11.25 -1.35 37.64
CA ILE A 406 -11.48 -0.79 38.98
C ILE A 406 -12.61 -1.52 39.71
N GLN A 407 -13.63 -1.97 38.99
CA GLN A 407 -14.73 -2.79 39.52
C GLN A 407 -14.30 -4.24 39.82
N GLY A 408 -13.06 -4.61 39.51
CA GLY A 408 -12.52 -5.94 39.77
C GLY A 408 -12.83 -6.96 38.68
N GLU A 409 -13.35 -6.53 37.53
CA GLU A 409 -13.54 -7.42 36.38
C GLU A 409 -12.19 -7.94 35.84
N GLU A 410 -12.22 -9.14 35.28
CA GLU A 410 -11.13 -9.66 34.47
C GLU A 410 -11.41 -9.34 33.00
N ILE A 411 -10.46 -8.70 32.32
CA ILE A 411 -10.56 -8.38 30.89
C ILE A 411 -9.65 -9.32 30.13
N GLU A 412 -10.21 -10.00 29.14
CA GLU A 412 -9.46 -10.76 28.15
C GLU A 412 -9.22 -9.89 26.92
N ILE A 413 -7.97 -9.84 26.47
CA ILE A 413 -7.57 -9.18 25.21
C ILE A 413 -6.72 -10.18 24.45
N ASN A 414 -7.24 -10.73 23.35
CA ASN A 414 -6.67 -11.88 22.65
C ASN A 414 -6.30 -13.00 23.65
N ASP A 415 -5.03 -13.39 23.74
CA ASP A 415 -4.56 -14.45 24.66
C ASP A 415 -4.13 -13.94 26.04
N THR A 416 -4.36 -12.67 26.36
CA THR A 416 -3.89 -12.04 27.61
C THR A 416 -5.07 -11.69 28.52
N LEU A 417 -5.10 -12.30 29.70
CA LEU A 417 -6.01 -11.94 30.79
C LEU A 417 -5.38 -10.89 31.69
N ILE A 418 -6.15 -9.84 31.98
CA ILE A 418 -5.74 -8.69 32.78
C ILE A 418 -6.71 -8.54 33.96
N LYS A 419 -6.16 -8.31 35.15
CA LYS A 419 -6.94 -7.93 36.33
C LYS A 419 -6.16 -7.08 37.30
N ILE A 420 -6.85 -6.32 38.13
CA ILE A 420 -6.25 -5.62 39.27
C ILE A 420 -6.49 -6.45 40.53
N LYS A 421 -5.41 -6.92 41.15
CA LYS A 421 -5.45 -7.64 42.43
C LYS A 421 -4.48 -7.00 43.41
N ARG A 422 -4.94 -6.67 44.61
CA ARG A 422 -4.13 -6.00 45.66
C ARG A 422 -3.44 -4.73 45.15
N LYS A 423 -4.20 -3.87 44.45
CA LYS A 423 -3.71 -2.61 43.84
C LYS A 423 -2.57 -2.78 42.82
N ARG A 424 -2.41 -3.97 42.24
CA ARG A 424 -1.40 -4.27 41.20
C ARG A 424 -2.05 -4.93 40.00
N PHE A 425 -1.59 -4.57 38.81
CA PHE A 425 -1.96 -5.27 37.57
C PHE A 425 -1.37 -6.68 37.56
N GLN A 426 -2.16 -7.65 37.14
CA GLN A 426 -1.73 -9.02 36.87
C GLN A 426 -2.02 -9.34 35.41
N PHE A 427 -0.98 -9.75 34.68
CA PHE A 427 -1.08 -10.18 33.29
C PHE A 427 -0.84 -11.69 33.23
N LYS A 428 -1.77 -12.44 32.63
CA LYS A 428 -1.66 -13.89 32.47
C LYS A 428 -1.95 -14.27 31.03
N ARG A 429 -0.95 -14.84 30.34
CA ARG A 429 -1.17 -15.43 29.00
C ARG A 429 -1.88 -16.78 29.13
N LYS A 430 -2.90 -17.03 28.32
CA LYS A 430 -3.46 -18.39 28.17
C LYS A 430 -2.37 -19.27 27.54
N ASN A 431 -1.96 -20.32 28.24
CA ASN A 431 -0.88 -21.21 27.81
C ASN A 431 -1.09 -21.71 26.36
N GLN A 432 -0.17 -21.39 25.45
CA GLN A 432 0.06 -22.28 24.30
C GLN A 432 0.39 -23.66 24.88
N LYS A 433 -0.43 -24.67 24.57
CA LYS A 433 -0.18 -26.06 25.00
C LYS A 433 1.30 -26.38 24.77
N ARG A 434 2.02 -26.69 25.86
CA ARG A 434 3.33 -27.33 25.81
C ARG A 434 3.21 -28.56 24.91
N ARG A 435 3.55 -28.45 23.62
CA ARG A 435 3.92 -29.58 22.77
C ARG A 435 5.29 -30.09 23.23
N ARG A 436 5.36 -30.57 24.48
CA ARG A 436 6.38 -31.55 24.84
C ARG A 436 5.98 -32.83 24.13
N LYS A 437 6.46 -33.02 22.90
CA LYS A 437 6.54 -34.35 22.28
C LYS A 437 7.32 -35.22 23.27
N ARG A 438 6.61 -36.01 24.08
CA ARG A 438 7.21 -37.15 24.76
C ARG A 438 7.75 -38.05 23.65
N ARG A 439 9.07 -38.05 23.43
CA ARG A 439 9.72 -39.12 22.67
C ARG A 439 9.38 -40.44 23.38
N PRO A 440 8.79 -41.44 22.72
CA PRO A 440 8.67 -42.75 23.32
C PRO A 440 10.08 -43.32 23.50
N ARG A 441 10.41 -43.74 24.72
CA ARG A 441 11.60 -44.56 24.99
C ARG A 441 11.47 -45.83 24.14
N ARG A 442 12.34 -46.01 23.15
CA ARG A 442 12.56 -47.32 22.52
C ARG A 442 13.00 -48.27 23.63
N LYS A 443 12.17 -49.27 23.93
CA LYS A 443 12.63 -50.49 24.59
C LYS A 443 13.39 -51.27 23.52
N GLU A 444 14.71 -51.29 23.61
CA GLU A 444 15.50 -52.36 22.98
C GLU A 444 15.14 -53.65 23.72
N LYS A 445 14.41 -54.53 23.04
CA LYS A 445 14.40 -55.94 23.37
C LYS A 445 15.64 -56.54 22.70
N SER A 446 16.59 -56.95 23.51
CA SER A 446 17.61 -57.93 23.14
C SER A 446 16.93 -59.29 22.99
N GLU A 447 16.86 -59.83 21.78
CA GLU A 447 16.64 -61.25 21.55
C GLU A 447 18.01 -61.92 21.36
N LYS A 448 18.13 -63.07 22.03
CA LYS A 448 19.23 -64.03 21.96
C LYS A 448 19.14 -64.85 20.68
#